data_AF-A0A8E2JWV5-F1
#
_entry.id   AF-A0A8E2JWV5-F1
#
_cell.length_a   1.000
_cell.length_b   1.000
_cell.length_c   1.000
_cell.angle_alpha   90.00
_cell.angle_beta   90.00
_cell.angle_gamma   90.00
#
_symmetry.space_group_name_H-M   'P 1'
#
loop_
_entity.id
_entity.type
_entity.pdbx_description
1 polymer ?
#
loop_
_entity_poly.entity_id
_entity_poly.type
_entity_poly.pdbx_seq_one_letter_code
_entity_poly.pdbx_strand_id
1 'polypeptide(L)'
;MAQAAPPNSSQTASPDITTLLSTWAGNFQRNTSSAFAELRLQDYIRLVVIIGGYCLLRPWLMKLGAKMQTKSHEADSADTGLMNPNELRGKVEIPGVDEDSDEEEEEAAAGTAGNWGRGARVRQRKFIREALEREEKRLREETEAESDKEIEEFLIKE
;
A
#
# COMPACT_ATOMS: atom_id res chain seq x y z
N MET A 1 9.69 -64.46 -3.00
CA MET A 1 8.67 -63.58 -2.39
C MET A 1 9.37 -62.29 -1.98
N ALA A 2 9.33 -61.27 -2.84
CA ALA A 2 9.88 -59.95 -2.53
C ALA A 2 8.70 -59.04 -2.11
N GLN A 3 8.70 -58.62 -0.85
CA GLN A 3 7.68 -57.74 -0.29
C GLN A 3 8.00 -56.30 -0.68
N ALA A 4 7.11 -55.67 -1.45
CA ALA A 4 7.23 -54.26 -1.84
C ALA A 4 7.10 -53.35 -0.61
N ALA A 5 8.02 -52.41 -0.46
CA ALA A 5 7.96 -51.36 0.57
C ALA A 5 6.78 -50.40 0.28
N PRO A 6 6.06 -49.91 1.30
CA PRO A 6 5.02 -48.90 1.08
C PRO A 6 5.68 -47.56 0.67
N PRO A 7 5.12 -46.83 -0.32
CA PRO A 7 5.61 -45.51 -0.65
C PRO A 7 5.34 -44.56 0.52
N ASN A 8 6.40 -44.06 1.16
CA ASN A 8 6.34 -42.94 2.09
C ASN A 8 5.92 -41.68 1.32
N SER A 9 4.63 -41.38 1.33
CA SER A 9 4.08 -40.10 0.86
C SER A 9 3.76 -39.19 2.04
N SER A 10 4.79 -38.74 2.76
CA SER A 10 4.69 -37.51 3.55
C SER A 10 4.75 -36.30 2.59
N GLN A 11 3.72 -36.14 1.77
CA GLN A 11 3.42 -34.89 1.11
C GLN A 11 2.83 -33.96 2.17
N THR A 12 3.66 -33.09 2.73
CA THR A 12 3.21 -31.95 3.54
C THR A 12 2.54 -30.95 2.61
N ALA A 13 1.26 -31.18 2.32
CA ALA A 13 0.43 -30.20 1.63
C ALA A 13 0.41 -28.92 2.48
N SER A 14 0.86 -27.80 1.91
CA SER A 14 0.70 -26.48 2.51
C SER A 14 -0.77 -26.30 2.88
N PRO A 15 -1.11 -25.96 4.15
CA PRO A 15 -2.49 -25.85 4.55
C PRO A 15 -3.17 -24.76 3.71
N ASP A 16 -4.27 -25.11 3.07
CA ASP A 16 -5.10 -24.16 2.33
C ASP A 16 -5.54 -23.06 3.30
N ILE A 17 -5.39 -21.79 2.90
CA ILE A 17 -5.68 -20.61 3.73
C ILE A 17 -7.11 -20.69 4.28
N THR A 18 -8.05 -21.22 3.49
CA THR A 18 -9.44 -21.40 3.90
C THR A 18 -9.57 -22.40 5.05
N THR A 19 -8.80 -23.49 5.01
CA THR A 19 -8.75 -24.50 6.08
C THR A 19 -8.02 -24.02 7.32
N LEU A 20 -7.00 -23.18 7.17
CA LEU A 20 -6.30 -22.57 8.29
C LEU A 20 -7.22 -21.57 9.02
N LEU A 21 -7.94 -20.74 8.26
CA LEU A 21 -8.90 -19.78 8.79
C LEU A 21 -10.07 -20.49 9.47
N SER A 22 -10.64 -21.54 8.88
CA SER A 22 -11.74 -22.28 9.50
C SER A 22 -11.30 -23.04 10.76
N THR A 23 -10.07 -23.57 10.77
CA THR A 23 -9.49 -24.20 11.95
C THR A 23 -9.25 -23.18 13.06
N TRP A 24 -8.66 -22.02 12.72
CA TRP A 24 -8.42 -20.94 13.68
C TRP A 24 -9.72 -20.38 14.22
N ALA A 25 -10.71 -20.12 13.36
CA ALA A 25 -12.03 -19.64 13.74
C ALA A 25 -12.76 -20.64 14.65
N GLY A 26 -12.75 -21.94 14.29
CA GLY A 26 -13.36 -22.98 15.11
C GLY A 26 -12.69 -23.15 16.48
N ASN A 27 -11.36 -23.03 16.53
CA ASN A 27 -10.61 -23.06 17.78
C ASN A 27 -10.86 -21.82 18.63
N PHE A 28 -10.89 -20.64 18.01
CA PHE A 28 -11.18 -19.37 18.66
C PHE A 28 -12.59 -19.35 19.23
N GLN A 29 -13.60 -19.77 18.47
CA GLN A 29 -14.99 -19.83 18.92
C GLN A 29 -15.15 -20.79 20.08
N ARG A 30 -14.59 -22.00 19.99
CA ARG A 30 -14.68 -22.99 21.06
C ARG A 30 -13.97 -22.51 22.33
N ASN A 31 -12.74 -22.01 22.21
CA ASN A 31 -11.97 -21.51 23.34
C ASN A 31 -12.63 -20.30 24.01
N THR A 32 -13.13 -19.37 23.21
CA THR A 32 -13.79 -18.15 23.70
C THR A 32 -15.14 -18.49 24.35
N SER A 33 -15.96 -19.32 23.71
CA SER A 33 -17.26 -19.74 24.25
C SER A 33 -17.12 -20.51 25.56
N SER A 34 -16.20 -21.50 25.61
CA SER A 34 -15.89 -22.23 26.84
C SER A 34 -15.35 -21.31 27.93
N ALA A 35 -14.45 -20.38 27.58
CA ALA A 35 -13.93 -19.42 28.53
C ALA A 35 -15.05 -18.59 29.16
N PHE A 36 -16.00 -18.05 28.38
CA PHE A 36 -17.12 -17.27 28.90
C PHE A 36 -18.14 -18.09 29.69
N ALA A 37 -18.37 -19.36 29.31
CA ALA A 37 -19.27 -20.26 30.00
C ALA A 37 -18.76 -20.67 31.40
N GLU A 38 -17.44 -20.72 31.58
CA GLU A 38 -16.80 -21.12 32.83
C GLU A 38 -16.43 -19.94 33.75
N LEU A 39 -16.71 -18.68 33.34
CA LEU A 39 -16.39 -17.50 34.14
C LEU A 39 -17.16 -17.49 35.47
N ARG A 40 -16.41 -17.38 36.56
CA ARG A 40 -16.97 -17.08 37.88
C ARG A 40 -17.15 -15.57 38.03
N LEU A 41 -17.97 -15.14 39.00
CA LEU A 41 -18.22 -13.72 39.25
C LEU A 41 -16.93 -12.90 39.48
N GLN A 42 -15.93 -13.51 40.10
CA GLN A 42 -14.62 -12.90 40.33
C GLN A 42 -13.88 -12.58 39.03
N ASP A 43 -14.03 -13.41 37.99
CA ASP A 43 -13.37 -13.24 36.71
C ASP A 43 -14.02 -12.12 35.89
N TYR A 44 -15.34 -11.95 36.00
CA TYR A 44 -16.04 -10.80 35.44
C TYR A 44 -15.56 -9.48 36.03
N ILE A 45 -15.36 -9.41 37.36
CA ILE A 45 -14.84 -8.20 38.02
C ILE A 45 -13.43 -7.89 37.50
N ARG A 46 -12.56 -8.90 37.39
CA ARG A 46 -11.21 -8.73 36.83
C ARG A 46 -11.27 -8.23 35.38
N LEU A 47 -12.15 -8.79 34.55
CA LEU A 47 -12.34 -8.37 33.16
C LEU A 47 -12.75 -6.90 33.07
N VAL A 48 -13.72 -6.48 33.87
CA VAL A 48 -14.16 -5.07 33.93
C VAL A 48 -13.04 -4.15 34.41
N VAL A 49 -12.25 -4.56 35.40
CA VAL A 49 -11.10 -3.78 35.88
C VAL A 49 -10.03 -3.63 34.79
N ILE A 50 -9.73 -4.67 34.03
CA ILE A 50 -8.75 -4.60 32.93
C ILE A 50 -9.27 -3.68 31.81
N ILE A 51 -10.53 -3.85 31.39
CA ILE A 51 -11.14 -3.04 30.33
C ILE A 51 -11.26 -1.58 30.79
N GLY A 52 -11.79 -1.34 31.98
CA GLY A 52 -11.91 -0.01 32.56
C GLY A 52 -10.55 0.66 32.76
N GLY A 53 -9.56 -0.08 33.24
CA GLY A 53 -8.18 0.37 33.37
C GLY A 53 -7.56 0.74 32.02
N TYR A 54 -7.77 -0.08 30.98
CA TYR A 54 -7.30 0.23 29.62
C TYR A 54 -8.00 1.47 29.05
N CYS A 55 -9.32 1.59 29.22
CA CYS A 55 -10.07 2.77 28.79
C CYS A 55 -9.56 4.06 29.45
N LEU A 56 -9.17 4.00 30.73
CA LEU A 56 -8.52 5.12 31.42
C LEU A 56 -7.08 5.34 30.94
N LEU A 57 -6.30 4.29 30.70
CA LEU A 57 -4.90 4.38 30.31
C LEU A 57 -4.72 4.90 28.87
N ARG A 58 -5.62 4.52 27.95
CA ARG A 58 -5.58 4.88 26.53
C ARG A 58 -5.40 6.38 26.23
N PRO A 59 -6.17 7.32 26.80
CA PRO A 59 -5.98 8.75 26.53
C PRO A 59 -4.60 9.25 26.97
N TRP A 60 -4.03 8.68 28.04
CA TRP A 60 -2.68 9.03 28.48
C TRP A 60 -1.62 8.49 27.52
N LEU A 61 -1.75 7.24 27.09
CA LEU A 61 -0.86 6.66 26.06
C LEU A 61 -0.90 7.46 24.76
N MET A 62 -2.09 7.86 24.29
CA MET A 62 -2.24 8.70 23.11
C MET A 62 -1.58 10.08 23.29
N LYS A 63 -1.73 10.70 24.46
CA LYS A 63 -1.06 11.97 24.78
C LYS A 63 0.47 11.84 24.80
N LEU A 64 1.00 10.73 25.31
CA LEU A 64 2.44 10.46 25.30
C LEU A 64 2.95 10.23 23.87
N GLY A 65 2.23 9.42 23.08
CA GLY A 65 2.56 9.18 21.68
C GLY A 65 2.56 10.46 20.85
N ALA A 66 1.54 11.31 21.01
CA ALA A 66 1.47 12.60 20.33
C ALA A 66 2.63 13.54 20.74
N LYS A 67 3.04 13.53 22.01
CA LYS A 67 4.21 14.30 22.48
C LYS A 67 5.52 13.77 21.89
N MET A 68 5.68 12.45 21.76
CA MET A 68 6.87 11.87 21.13
C MET A 68 6.92 12.17 19.63
N GLN A 69 5.78 12.07 18.94
CA GLN A 69 5.67 12.38 17.51
C GLN A 69 5.92 13.88 17.24
N THR A 70 5.36 14.78 18.05
CA THR A 70 5.65 16.22 17.91
C THR A 70 7.12 16.52 18.18
N LYS A 71 7.73 15.90 19.18
CA LYS A 71 9.16 16.06 19.46
C LYS A 71 10.06 15.53 18.34
N SER A 72 9.72 14.41 17.70
CA SER A 72 10.47 13.93 16.54
C SER A 72 10.30 14.86 15.33
N HIS A 73 9.08 15.32 15.06
CA HIS A 73 8.84 16.30 13.99
C HIS A 73 9.53 17.63 14.26
N GLU A 74 9.59 18.08 15.50
CA GLU A 74 10.29 19.32 15.88
C GLU A 74 11.81 19.17 15.71
N ALA A 75 12.39 18.04 16.13
CA ALA A 75 13.80 17.74 15.92
C ALA A 75 14.16 17.66 14.43
N ASP A 76 13.35 16.97 13.62
CA ASP A 76 13.54 16.90 12.17
C ASP A 76 13.37 18.28 11.52
N SER A 77 12.42 19.10 12.00
CA SER A 77 12.20 20.46 11.49
C SER A 77 13.28 21.48 11.90
N ALA A 78 13.93 21.26 13.04
CA ALA A 78 15.02 22.10 13.52
C ALA A 78 16.32 21.82 12.75
N ASP A 79 16.57 20.56 12.41
CA ASP A 79 17.72 20.15 11.60
C ASP A 79 17.54 20.51 10.10
N THR A 80 16.28 20.58 9.64
CA THR A 80 15.92 21.06 8.28
C THR A 80 15.59 22.56 8.21
N GLY A 81 15.87 23.31 9.28
CA GLY A 81 15.93 24.77 9.37
C GLY A 81 14.93 25.58 8.53
N LEU A 82 13.82 26.04 9.13
CA LEU A 82 12.97 27.16 8.66
C LEU A 82 12.75 27.24 7.13
N MET A 83 12.61 26.11 6.42
CA MET A 83 12.32 26.16 5.00
C MET A 83 10.88 26.63 4.80
N ASN A 84 10.73 27.82 4.20
CA ASN A 84 9.42 28.33 3.81
C ASN A 84 8.87 27.45 2.67
N PRO A 85 7.59 27.02 2.69
CA PRO A 85 6.99 26.23 1.61
C PRO A 85 7.17 26.83 0.20
N ASN A 86 7.33 28.16 0.12
CA ASN A 86 7.56 28.86 -1.14
C ASN A 86 9.01 28.73 -1.66
N GLU A 87 9.98 28.37 -0.80
CA GLU A 87 11.37 28.10 -1.19
C GLU A 87 11.56 26.67 -1.74
N LEU A 88 10.63 25.75 -1.46
CA LEU A 88 10.59 24.41 -2.05
C LEU A 88 9.98 24.39 -3.45
N ARG A 89 9.25 25.44 -3.84
CA ARG A 89 8.59 25.53 -5.15
C ARG A 89 9.64 25.84 -6.23
N GLY A 90 10.22 24.78 -6.81
CA GLY A 90 11.20 24.86 -7.90
C GLY A 90 12.65 24.54 -7.51
N LYS A 91 12.94 24.24 -6.23
CA LYS A 91 14.26 23.75 -5.77
C LYS A 91 14.26 22.28 -5.35
N VAL A 92 13.08 21.73 -5.08
CA VAL A 92 12.92 20.28 -4.96
C VAL A 92 12.66 19.79 -6.38
N GLU A 93 13.68 19.22 -7.02
CA GLU A 93 13.47 18.27 -8.11
C GLU A 93 12.44 17.28 -7.59
N ILE A 94 11.21 17.34 -8.12
CA ILE A 94 10.22 16.30 -7.88
C ILE A 94 10.82 15.08 -8.57
N PRO A 95 11.28 14.04 -7.83
CA PRO A 95 11.95 12.93 -8.49
C PRO A 95 10.94 12.24 -9.42
N GLY A 96 11.18 12.34 -10.72
CA GLY A 96 10.26 11.93 -11.80
C GLY A 96 9.73 13.06 -12.71
N VAL A 97 10.29 14.27 -12.66
CA VAL A 97 10.14 15.33 -13.69
C VAL A 97 11.41 15.44 -14.55
N ASP A 98 12.32 14.47 -14.46
CA ASP A 98 13.35 14.32 -15.49
C ASP A 98 12.73 13.53 -16.63
N GLU A 99 12.43 14.26 -17.69
CA GLU A 99 12.33 13.73 -19.05
C GLU A 99 13.56 12.82 -19.27
N ASP A 100 13.33 11.56 -19.68
CA ASP A 100 14.34 10.59 -20.12
C ASP A 100 15.34 9.98 -19.11
N SER A 101 14.92 9.64 -17.89
CA SER A 101 15.69 8.69 -17.06
C SER A 101 14.85 7.51 -16.57
N ASP A 102 14.30 6.76 -17.53
CA ASP A 102 13.80 5.40 -17.31
C ASP A 102 15.00 4.44 -17.26
N GLU A 103 15.19 3.76 -16.11
CA GLU A 103 15.57 2.33 -15.93
C GLU A 103 16.52 1.98 -14.77
N GLU A 104 17.26 2.93 -14.17
CA GLU A 104 18.32 2.55 -13.19
C GLU A 104 18.08 2.93 -11.71
N GLU A 105 16.92 3.46 -11.34
CA GLU A 105 16.67 3.89 -9.94
C GLU A 105 15.61 3.08 -9.19
N GLU A 106 15.29 1.87 -9.66
CA GLU A 106 14.29 1.00 -8.98
C GLU A 106 14.87 0.25 -7.76
N GLU A 107 16.20 0.16 -7.60
CA GLU A 107 16.83 -0.57 -6.48
C GLU A 107 17.26 0.28 -5.27
N ALA A 108 17.41 1.60 -5.39
CA ALA A 108 18.01 2.42 -4.31
C ALA A 108 17.02 2.85 -3.20
N ALA A 109 15.70 2.67 -3.39
CA ALA A 109 14.67 3.28 -2.52
C ALA A 109 14.01 2.33 -1.51
N ALA A 110 14.64 1.18 -1.20
CA ALA A 110 14.09 0.18 -0.27
C ALA A 110 14.29 0.49 1.24
N GLY A 111 14.98 1.58 1.59
CA GLY A 111 15.43 1.82 2.99
C GLY A 111 14.82 3.00 3.75
N THR A 112 14.16 3.97 3.10
CA THR A 112 13.78 5.23 3.77
C THR A 112 12.37 5.15 4.35
N ALA A 113 12.25 5.31 5.67
CA ALA A 113 11.00 5.34 6.44
C ALA A 113 10.08 6.48 5.99
N GLY A 114 9.29 6.24 4.94
CA GLY A 114 8.40 7.23 4.33
C GLY A 114 7.85 6.83 2.96
N ASN A 115 8.39 5.77 2.36
CA ASN A 115 8.15 5.46 0.95
C ASN A 115 6.96 4.52 0.66
N TRP A 116 6.11 4.23 1.64
CA TRP A 116 4.93 3.39 1.42
C TRP A 116 4.02 4.03 0.34
N GLY A 117 3.82 3.31 -0.77
CA GLY A 117 3.01 3.80 -1.89
C GLY A 117 3.70 4.74 -2.88
N ARG A 118 5.03 4.93 -2.88
CA ARG A 118 5.72 5.62 -4.00
C ARG A 118 5.60 4.82 -5.29
N GLY A 119 5.87 3.51 -5.25
CA GLY A 119 5.69 2.63 -6.42
C GLY A 119 4.26 2.61 -6.96
N ALA A 120 3.25 2.65 -6.08
CA ALA A 120 1.85 2.73 -6.50
C ALA A 120 1.52 4.06 -7.20
N ARG A 121 2.03 5.19 -6.68
CA ARG A 121 1.85 6.52 -7.29
C ARG A 121 2.55 6.65 -8.64
N VAL A 122 3.74 6.07 -8.79
CA VAL A 122 4.48 6.04 -10.06
C VAL A 122 3.72 5.22 -11.10
N ARG A 123 3.23 4.03 -10.74
CA ARG A 123 2.43 3.18 -11.65
C ARG A 123 1.11 3.86 -12.07
N GLN A 124 0.43 4.54 -11.16
CA GLN A 124 -0.77 5.32 -11.47
C GLN A 124 -0.49 6.45 -12.47
N ARG A 125 0.62 7.17 -12.30
CA ARG A 125 1.02 8.24 -13.23
C ARG A 125 1.41 7.69 -14.60
N LYS A 126 2.16 6.57 -14.67
CA LYS A 126 2.52 5.91 -15.93
C LYS A 126 1.29 5.49 -16.72
N PHE A 127 0.31 4.89 -16.04
CA PHE A 127 -0.96 4.50 -16.67
C PHE A 127 -1.75 5.70 -17.22
N ILE A 128 -1.83 6.81 -16.47
CA ILE A 128 -2.50 8.03 -16.92
C ILE A 128 -1.76 8.65 -18.12
N ARG A 129 -0.43 8.68 -18.09
CA ARG A 129 0.40 9.21 -19.18
C ARG A 129 0.23 8.40 -20.46
N GLU A 130 0.32 7.08 -20.37
CA GLU A 130 0.11 6.17 -21.51
C GLU A 130 -1.31 6.29 -22.09
N ALA A 131 -2.32 6.44 -21.24
CA ALA A 131 -3.70 6.66 -21.68
C ALA A 131 -3.86 7.99 -22.44
N LEU A 132 -3.22 9.06 -21.95
CA LEU A 132 -3.26 10.38 -22.59
C LEU A 132 -2.52 10.39 -23.94
N GLU A 133 -1.33 9.79 -24.01
CA GLU A 133 -0.54 9.67 -25.24
C GLU A 133 -1.28 8.87 -26.32
N ARG A 134 -2.00 7.81 -25.91
CA ARG A 134 -2.84 7.02 -26.81
C ARG A 134 -3.98 7.84 -27.40
N GLU A 135 -4.62 8.68 -26.59
CA GLU A 135 -5.69 9.57 -27.04
C GLU A 135 -5.16 10.66 -27.98
N GLU A 136 -4.04 11.29 -27.64
CA GLU A 136 -3.38 12.29 -28.49
C GLU A 136 -2.99 11.71 -29.84
N LYS A 137 -2.43 10.49 -29.85
CA LYS A 137 -2.08 9.80 -31.09
C LYS A 137 -3.30 9.49 -31.96
N ARG A 138 -4.40 9.04 -31.33
CA ARG A 138 -5.66 8.80 -32.04
C ARG A 138 -6.21 10.08 -32.67
N LEU A 139 -6.15 11.19 -31.94
CA LEU A 139 -6.60 12.50 -32.43
C LEU A 139 -5.73 12.98 -33.60
N ARG A 140 -4.40 12.81 -33.51
CA ARG A 140 -3.49 13.16 -34.61
C ARG A 140 -3.77 12.36 -35.87
N GLU A 141 -3.93 11.04 -35.74
CA GLU A 141 -4.29 10.16 -36.86
C GLU A 141 -5.65 10.54 -37.48
N GLU A 142 -6.65 10.93 -36.68
CA GLU A 142 -7.93 11.44 -37.16
C GLU A 142 -7.77 12.76 -37.92
N THR A 143 -6.99 13.72 -37.39
CA THR A 143 -6.75 15.01 -38.05
C THR A 143 -5.91 14.90 -39.33
N GLU A 144 -4.92 14.01 -39.35
CA GLU A 144 -4.09 13.75 -40.54
C GLU A 144 -4.96 13.09 -41.63
N ALA A 145 -5.81 12.12 -41.27
CA ALA A 145 -6.72 11.48 -42.20
C ALA A 145 -7.84 12.41 -42.73
N GLU A 146 -8.28 13.41 -41.96
CA GLU A 146 -9.18 14.45 -42.44
C GLU A 146 -8.46 15.42 -43.38
N SER A 147 -7.23 15.83 -43.05
CA SER A 147 -6.43 16.71 -43.93
C SER A 147 -6.07 16.06 -45.26
N ASP A 148 -5.75 14.75 -45.27
CA ASP A 148 -5.46 14.01 -46.50
C ASP A 148 -6.71 13.90 -47.39
N LYS A 149 -7.89 13.70 -46.80
CA LYS A 149 -9.17 13.69 -47.55
C LYS A 149 -9.50 15.06 -48.15
N GLU A 150 -9.25 16.14 -47.41
CA GLU A 150 -9.42 17.50 -47.94
C GLU A 150 -8.47 17.74 -49.14
N ILE A 151 -7.23 17.24 -49.07
CA ILE A 151 -6.25 17.34 -50.17
C ILE A 151 -6.67 16.47 -51.39
N GLU A 152 -7.21 15.27 -51.16
CA GLU A 152 -7.76 14.40 -52.22
C GLU A 152 -8.90 15.08 -52.98
N GLU A 153 -9.75 15.86 -52.31
CA GLU A 153 -10.82 16.64 -52.95
C GLU A 153 -10.27 17.71 -53.91
N PHE A 154 -9.11 18.30 -53.62
CA PHE A 154 -8.43 19.25 -54.51
C PHE A 154 -7.70 18.59 -55.69
N LEU A 155 -7.38 17.29 -55.62
CA LEU A 155 -6.69 16.55 -56.69
C LEU A 155 -7.65 15.99 -57.77
N ILE A 156 -8.96 15.92 -57.51
CA ILE A 156 -9.98 15.40 -58.45
C ILE A 156 -10.60 16.51 -59.33
N LYS A 157 -10.07 17.74 -59.31
CA LYS A 157 -10.63 18.87 -60.05
C LYS A 157 -10.02 19.04 -61.46
N GLU A 158 -10.76 18.50 -62.44
CA GLU A 158 -10.59 18.50 -63.92
C GLU A 158 -9.38 17.78 -64.53
#